data_AF-A0A7R8ZV93-F1
#
_entry.id   AF-A0A7R8ZV93-F1
#
_cell.length_a   1.000
_cell.length_b   1.000
_cell.length_c   1.000
_cell.angle_alpha   90.00
_cell.angle_beta   90.00
_cell.angle_gamma   90.00
#
_symmetry.space_group_name_H-M   'P 1'
#
loop_
_entity.id
_entity.type
_entity.pdbx_description
1 polymer ?
#
loop_
_entity_poly.entity_id
_entity_poly.type
_entity_poly.pdbx_seq_one_letter_code
_entity_poly.pdbx_strand_id
1 'polypeptide(L)'
;FRVRYDNDTSTKEFSWTAKDVFVQGFNERILHFLSERSSDTQLEHVERIDERFRLRAMPKFQDDEEVDDTDVVPPHPVRVFVSSTFADMAGERDLLARWIFPELRERARAHLNIDLLDIDLRWGVTEADIHEHSSLAVCLSAVARSHMFLGLLGSRYGTIAAVPKECPMELEWVKEYGPGTSMTEFEIHAGSLADPTQRSGRAFFYFRDEALLEDVPGEFRPLFLESDPDKQERLRRLKTRIVRSGH
;
A
#
# COMPACT_ATOMS: atom_id res chain seq x y z
N PHE A 1 -21.75 -11.46 -5.88
CA PHE A 1 -20.63 -11.13 -6.78
C PHE A 1 -20.19 -12.41 -7.48
N ARG A 2 -19.71 -12.35 -8.73
CA ARG A 2 -19.11 -13.51 -9.40
C ARG A 2 -17.61 -13.26 -9.52
N VAL A 3 -16.84 -14.15 -8.89
CA VAL A 3 -15.38 -14.18 -8.96
C VAL A 3 -15.01 -15.26 -9.98
N ARG A 4 -14.20 -14.94 -10.98
CA ARG A 4 -13.77 -15.88 -12.01
C ARG A 4 -12.24 -16.03 -11.97
N TYR A 5 -11.76 -17.26 -12.12
CA TYR A 5 -10.35 -17.65 -12.05
C TYR A 5 -9.84 -18.11 -13.43
N ASP A 6 -8.56 -17.87 -13.70
CA ASP A 6 -7.88 -18.07 -14.99
C ASP A 6 -7.65 -19.55 -15.38
N ASN A 7 -7.99 -20.51 -14.52
CA ASN A 7 -7.84 -21.94 -14.85
C ASN A 7 -8.99 -22.54 -15.68
N ASP A 8 -10.00 -21.76 -16.05
CA ASP A 8 -11.11 -22.22 -16.87
C ASP A 8 -10.77 -22.06 -18.36
N THR A 9 -10.01 -23.02 -18.92
CA THR A 9 -9.67 -23.09 -20.35
C THR A 9 -10.88 -23.41 -21.26
N SER A 10 -12.12 -23.23 -20.80
CA SER A 10 -13.29 -23.38 -21.64
C SER A 10 -13.52 -22.09 -22.45
N THR A 11 -13.19 -22.14 -23.75
CA THR A 11 -13.58 -21.14 -24.75
C THR A 11 -15.10 -21.06 -24.85
N LYS A 12 -15.72 -20.28 -23.97
CA LYS A 12 -17.08 -19.79 -24.13
C LYS A 12 -17.02 -18.27 -24.13
N GLU A 13 -17.51 -17.65 -25.20
CA GLU A 13 -17.75 -16.20 -25.22
C GLU A 13 -18.71 -15.86 -24.07
N PHE A 14 -18.21 -15.13 -23.08
CA PHE A 14 -19.01 -14.68 -21.94
C PHE A 14 -19.29 -13.19 -22.06
N SER A 15 -20.54 -12.79 -21.81
CA SER A 15 -20.91 -11.38 -21.61
C SER A 15 -20.57 -10.95 -20.18
N TRP A 16 -19.87 -9.82 -20.08
CA TRP A 16 -19.47 -9.21 -18.82
C TRP A 16 -20.58 -8.34 -18.23
N THR A 17 -20.72 -8.33 -16.91
CA THR A 17 -21.63 -7.44 -16.19
C THR A 17 -20.88 -6.60 -15.17
N ALA A 18 -21.45 -5.47 -14.75
CA ALA A 18 -20.87 -4.56 -13.75
C ALA A 18 -20.69 -5.17 -12.33
N LYS A 19 -21.03 -6.45 -12.14
CA LYS A 19 -20.90 -7.18 -10.86
C LYS A 19 -19.83 -8.29 -10.93
N ASP A 20 -19.07 -8.36 -12.02
CA ASP A 20 -17.99 -9.32 -12.21
C ASP A 20 -16.65 -8.69 -11.79
N VAL A 21 -15.84 -9.44 -11.04
CA VAL A 21 -14.49 -9.02 -10.60
C VAL A 21 -13.47 -10.03 -11.12
N PHE A 22 -12.44 -9.52 -11.80
CA PHE A 22 -11.32 -10.32 -12.31
C PHE A 22 -10.22 -10.39 -11.25
N VAL A 23 -9.78 -11.61 -10.94
CA VAL A 23 -8.74 -11.84 -9.91
C VAL A 23 -7.70 -12.79 -10.50
N GLN A 24 -6.44 -12.35 -10.52
CA GLN A 24 -5.30 -13.13 -11.02
C GLN A 24 -4.21 -13.20 -9.94
N GLY A 25 -3.68 -14.40 -9.72
CA GLY A 25 -2.66 -14.68 -8.71
C GLY A 25 -3.22 -15.15 -7.34
N PHE A 26 -2.31 -15.57 -6.45
CA PHE A 26 -2.61 -15.96 -5.07
C PHE A 26 -2.00 -14.96 -4.10
N ASN A 27 -2.83 -14.25 -3.34
CA ASN A 27 -2.41 -13.37 -2.25
C ASN A 27 -3.41 -13.51 -1.10
N GLU A 28 -2.95 -13.62 0.14
CA GLU A 28 -3.79 -13.71 1.34
C GLU A 28 -4.75 -12.53 1.50
N ARG A 29 -4.40 -11.35 0.97
CA ARG A 29 -5.30 -10.19 0.96
C ARG A 29 -6.54 -10.40 0.09
N ILE A 30 -6.46 -11.23 -0.95
CA ILE A 30 -7.61 -11.63 -1.78
C ILE A 30 -8.51 -12.56 -0.98
N LEU A 31 -7.93 -13.53 -0.25
CA LEU A 31 -8.68 -14.42 0.63
C LEU A 31 -9.40 -13.64 1.73
N HIS A 32 -8.72 -12.70 2.39
CA HIS A 32 -9.31 -11.84 3.41
C HIS A 32 -10.45 -10.97 2.87
N PHE A 33 -10.23 -10.35 1.70
CA PHE A 33 -11.26 -9.55 1.03
C PHE A 33 -12.49 -10.39 0.65
N LEU A 34 -12.28 -11.62 0.17
CA LEU A 34 -13.35 -12.55 -0.14
C LEU A 34 -14.07 -13.03 1.12
N SER A 35 -13.37 -13.30 2.23
CA SER A 35 -14.01 -13.71 3.49
C SER A 35 -14.82 -12.59 4.13
N GLU A 36 -14.35 -11.34 4.07
CA GLU A 36 -15.05 -10.19 4.68
C GLU A 36 -16.28 -9.75 3.89
N ARG A 37 -16.31 -10.00 2.58
CA ARG A 37 -17.38 -9.51 1.68
C ARG A 37 -18.29 -10.61 1.15
N SER A 38 -18.01 -11.86 1.46
CA SER A 38 -18.84 -12.98 1.06
C SER A 38 -19.94 -13.24 2.09
N SER A 39 -21.15 -13.49 1.62
CA SER A 39 -22.22 -14.03 2.46
C SER A 39 -21.90 -15.46 2.88
N ASP A 40 -22.29 -15.87 4.10
CA ASP A 40 -22.07 -17.19 4.71
C ASP A 40 -22.32 -18.40 3.77
N THR A 41 -23.15 -18.23 2.75
CA THR A 41 -23.48 -19.23 1.71
C THR A 41 -22.33 -19.60 0.75
N GLN A 42 -21.23 -18.86 0.68
CA GLN A 42 -20.06 -19.30 -0.13
C GLN A 42 -19.12 -20.23 0.64
N LEU A 43 -19.01 -20.08 1.96
CA LEU A 43 -18.25 -21.02 2.81
C LEU A 43 -18.91 -22.40 2.75
N GLU A 44 -20.24 -22.48 2.88
CA GLU A 44 -21.00 -23.73 2.69
C GLU A 44 -20.80 -24.33 1.29
N HIS A 45 -20.61 -23.50 0.25
CA HIS A 45 -20.33 -23.98 -1.10
C HIS A 45 -18.93 -24.58 -1.22
N VAL A 46 -17.92 -23.97 -0.58
CA VAL A 46 -16.54 -24.47 -0.58
C VAL A 46 -16.46 -25.78 0.19
N GLU A 47 -17.11 -25.87 1.35
CA GLU A 47 -17.15 -27.09 2.17
C GLU A 47 -17.80 -28.29 1.45
N ARG A 48 -18.70 -28.04 0.49
CA ARG A 48 -19.40 -29.09 -0.28
C ARG A 48 -18.82 -29.33 -1.68
N ILE A 49 -17.68 -28.74 -2.04
CA ILE A 49 -17.04 -28.96 -3.35
C ILE A 49 -16.73 -30.44 -3.56
N ASP A 50 -16.26 -31.12 -2.51
CA ASP A 50 -15.91 -32.54 -2.56
C ASP A 50 -17.11 -33.42 -2.93
N GLU A 51 -18.27 -33.15 -2.33
CA GLU A 51 -19.53 -33.83 -2.62
C GLU A 51 -20.05 -33.49 -4.02
N ARG A 52 -20.02 -32.19 -4.37
CA ARG A 52 -20.56 -31.68 -5.64
C ARG A 52 -19.81 -32.23 -6.84
N PHE A 53 -18.49 -32.35 -6.76
CA PHE A 53 -17.66 -32.86 -7.85
C PHE A 53 -17.29 -34.34 -7.67
N ARG A 54 -17.81 -35.00 -6.63
CA ARG A 54 -17.50 -36.40 -6.29
C ARG A 54 -16.00 -36.65 -6.32
N LEU A 55 -15.24 -35.71 -5.74
CA LEU A 55 -13.80 -35.82 -5.71
C LEU A 55 -13.45 -37.09 -4.94
N ARG A 56 -12.58 -37.92 -5.52
CA ARG A 56 -12.11 -39.12 -4.85
C ARG A 56 -11.38 -38.65 -3.60
N ALA A 57 -11.77 -39.16 -2.43
CA ALA A 57 -11.01 -38.92 -1.21
C ALA A 57 -9.55 -39.23 -1.52
N MET A 58 -8.70 -38.23 -1.37
CA MET A 58 -7.26 -38.42 -1.51
C MET A 58 -6.89 -39.60 -0.60
N PRO A 59 -6.04 -40.53 -1.05
CA PRO A 59 -5.45 -41.48 -0.13
C PRO A 59 -4.93 -40.65 1.04
N LYS A 60 -5.34 -40.99 2.26
CA LYS A 60 -4.64 -40.47 3.43
C LYS A 60 -3.19 -40.85 3.16
N PHE A 61 -2.33 -39.86 2.90
CA PHE A 61 -0.91 -40.11 2.84
C PHE A 61 -0.61 -40.88 4.13
N GLN A 62 -0.08 -42.10 3.97
CA GLN A 62 0.49 -42.81 5.12
C GLN A 62 1.45 -41.79 5.70
N ASP A 63 1.22 -41.37 6.94
CA ASP A 63 1.96 -40.30 7.62
C ASP A 63 3.38 -40.27 7.05
N ASP A 64 3.58 -39.39 6.05
CA ASP A 64 4.90 -39.21 5.46
C ASP A 64 5.74 -38.88 6.68
N GLU A 65 6.81 -39.66 6.90
CA GLU A 65 7.73 -39.52 8.04
C GLU A 65 7.65 -38.10 8.55
N GLU A 66 7.14 -37.86 9.77
CA GLU A 66 6.98 -36.51 10.31
C GLU A 66 8.25 -35.74 9.96
N VAL A 67 8.19 -34.95 8.89
CA VAL A 67 9.29 -34.08 8.52
C VAL A 67 9.20 -33.10 9.64
N ASP A 68 10.19 -33.17 10.52
CA ASP A 68 10.33 -32.32 11.68
C ASP A 68 10.36 -30.87 11.17
N ASP A 69 9.17 -30.29 10.97
CA ASP A 69 8.93 -28.93 10.47
C ASP A 69 9.26 -27.90 11.55
N THR A 70 9.96 -28.32 12.60
CA THR A 70 10.47 -27.46 13.67
C THR A 70 11.68 -26.64 13.24
N ASP A 71 12.32 -26.98 12.10
CA ASP A 71 13.45 -26.23 11.55
C ASP A 71 13.07 -25.10 10.57
N VAL A 72 11.79 -24.99 10.17
CA VAL A 72 11.34 -23.87 9.33
C VAL A 72 11.07 -22.65 10.20
N VAL A 73 12.10 -21.81 10.38
CA VAL A 73 11.94 -20.52 11.05
C VAL A 73 10.94 -19.67 10.24
N PRO A 74 9.80 -19.26 10.83
CA PRO A 74 8.82 -18.46 10.11
C PRO A 74 9.45 -17.12 9.67
N PRO A 75 9.09 -16.61 8.49
CA PRO A 75 9.71 -15.41 7.96
C PRO A 75 9.40 -14.20 8.84
N HIS A 76 10.40 -13.33 9.01
CA HIS A 76 10.29 -12.16 9.86
C HIS A 76 9.56 -11.03 9.12
N PRO A 77 8.45 -10.48 9.64
CA PRO A 77 7.68 -9.47 8.94
C PRO A 77 8.40 -8.11 8.95
N VAL A 78 8.67 -7.56 7.77
CA VAL A 78 9.21 -6.20 7.59
C VAL A 78 8.19 -5.36 6.85
N ARG A 79 7.83 -4.21 7.44
CA ARG A 79 6.77 -3.31 6.95
C ARG A 79 7.39 -2.05 6.36
N VAL A 80 7.08 -1.75 5.10
CA VAL A 80 7.52 -0.54 4.39
C VAL A 80 6.31 0.37 4.22
N PHE A 81 6.31 1.54 4.87
CA PHE A 81 5.30 2.56 4.60
C PHE A 81 5.70 3.39 3.39
N VAL A 82 4.78 3.55 2.44
CA VAL A 82 5.02 4.37 1.25
C VAL A 82 4.20 5.65 1.37
N SER A 83 4.88 6.79 1.42
CA SER A 83 4.31 8.14 1.43
C SER A 83 4.57 8.83 0.10
N SER A 84 3.53 9.45 -0.46
CA SER A 84 3.60 10.25 -1.69
C SER A 84 2.34 11.07 -1.81
N THR A 85 2.36 12.05 -2.69
CA THR A 85 1.14 12.68 -3.19
C THR A 85 0.35 11.70 -4.06
N PHE A 86 -0.97 11.89 -4.18
CA PHE A 86 -1.85 10.94 -4.88
C PHE A 86 -1.90 11.18 -6.39
N ALA A 87 -2.14 12.43 -6.79
CA ALA A 87 -2.42 12.78 -8.18
C ALA A 87 -1.18 12.64 -9.08
N ASP A 88 -0.06 13.22 -8.66
CA ASP A 88 1.13 13.31 -9.49
C ASP A 88 2.07 12.12 -9.35
N MET A 89 1.86 11.16 -8.43
CA MET A 89 2.77 10.00 -8.22
C MET A 89 2.09 8.64 -8.47
N ALA A 90 0.94 8.64 -9.15
CA ALA A 90 0.19 7.42 -9.42
C ALA A 90 0.99 6.38 -10.23
N GLY A 91 1.81 6.83 -11.19
CA GLY A 91 2.62 5.95 -12.03
C GLY A 91 3.71 5.22 -11.24
N GLU A 92 4.49 5.94 -10.44
CA GLU A 92 5.54 5.38 -9.58
C GLU A 92 4.96 4.40 -8.55
N ARG A 93 3.81 4.75 -7.96
CA ARG A 93 3.06 3.89 -7.05
C ARG A 93 2.58 2.61 -7.73
N ASP A 94 2.06 2.72 -8.96
CA ASP A 94 1.62 1.56 -9.73
C ASP A 94 2.80 0.65 -10.08
N LEU A 95 3.96 1.22 -10.42
CA LEU A 95 5.19 0.45 -10.65
C LEU A 95 5.65 -0.26 -9.37
N LEU A 96 5.63 0.44 -8.24
CA LEU A 96 5.95 -0.14 -6.93
C LEU A 96 5.07 -1.35 -6.62
N ALA A 97 3.75 -1.18 -6.72
CA ALA A 97 2.78 -2.22 -6.35
C ALA A 97 2.79 -3.42 -7.31
N ARG A 98 2.92 -3.18 -8.62
CA ARG A 98 2.78 -4.22 -9.65
C ARG A 98 4.05 -5.01 -9.91
N TRP A 99 5.22 -4.39 -9.74
CA TRP A 99 6.48 -4.98 -10.18
C TRP A 99 7.51 -5.02 -9.06
N ILE A 100 7.79 -3.87 -8.42
CA ILE A 100 8.93 -3.75 -7.50
C ILE A 100 8.68 -4.50 -6.19
N PHE A 101 7.57 -4.26 -5.49
CA PHE A 101 7.30 -4.96 -4.22
C PHE A 101 7.10 -6.46 -4.38
N PRO A 102 6.41 -6.97 -5.43
CA PRO A 102 6.37 -8.41 -5.70
C PRO A 102 7.76 -9.03 -5.83
N GLU A 103 8.63 -8.42 -6.65
CA GLU A 103 10.01 -8.91 -6.85
C GLU A 103 10.85 -8.81 -5.58
N LEU A 104 10.76 -7.69 -4.85
CA LEU A 104 11.46 -7.52 -3.58
C LEU A 104 11.01 -8.54 -2.53
N ARG A 105 9.72 -8.85 -2.47
CA ARG A 105 9.17 -9.84 -1.55
C ARG A 105 9.69 -11.24 -1.86
N GLU A 106 9.74 -11.62 -3.13
CA GLU A 106 10.31 -12.90 -3.55
C GLU A 106 11.78 -13.02 -3.15
N ARG A 107 12.59 -12.00 -3.47
CA ARG A 107 14.01 -11.96 -3.12
C ARG A 107 14.25 -11.95 -1.60
N ALA A 108 13.47 -11.17 -0.86
CA ALA A 108 13.58 -11.07 0.60
C ALA A 108 13.22 -12.39 1.29
N ARG A 109 12.16 -13.08 0.83
CA ARG A 109 11.80 -14.41 1.33
C ARG A 109 12.89 -15.44 1.01
N ALA A 110 13.34 -15.49 -0.25
CA ALA A 110 14.30 -16.49 -0.70
C ALA A 110 15.70 -16.35 -0.07
N HIS A 111 16.16 -15.14 0.22
CA HIS A 111 17.54 -14.90 0.64
C HIS A 111 17.71 -14.44 2.09
N LEU A 112 16.67 -13.87 2.71
CA LEU A 112 16.76 -13.23 4.02
C LEU A 112 15.76 -13.79 5.03
N ASN A 113 14.89 -14.71 4.63
CA ASN A 113 13.76 -15.19 5.43
C ASN A 113 12.91 -14.03 5.99
N ILE A 114 12.68 -13.01 5.14
CA ILE A 114 11.88 -11.82 5.47
C ILE A 114 10.56 -11.88 4.71
N ASP A 115 9.46 -11.62 5.41
CA ASP A 115 8.17 -11.35 4.78
C ASP A 115 7.98 -9.83 4.61
N LEU A 116 8.13 -9.36 3.38
CA LEU A 116 8.06 -7.93 3.06
C LEU A 116 6.61 -7.49 2.81
N LEU A 117 6.15 -6.53 3.61
CA LEU A 117 4.81 -5.96 3.61
C LEU A 117 4.84 -4.48 3.24
N ASP A 118 4.34 -4.14 2.06
CA ASP A 118 4.11 -2.76 1.64
C ASP A 118 2.79 -2.22 2.22
N ILE A 119 2.89 -1.09 2.92
CA ILE A 119 1.76 -0.34 3.44
C ILE A 119 1.52 0.84 2.50
N ASP A 120 0.66 0.60 1.52
CA ASP A 120 0.14 1.62 0.61
C ASP A 120 -1.37 1.80 0.87
N LEU A 121 -1.74 2.96 1.44
CA LEU A 121 -3.12 3.26 1.80
C LEU A 121 -4.00 3.67 0.60
N ARG A 122 -3.46 3.70 -0.64
CA ARG A 122 -4.25 3.89 -1.86
C ARG A 122 -5.04 2.63 -2.26
N TRP A 123 -4.51 1.45 -1.97
CA TRP A 123 -5.13 0.20 -2.41
C TRP A 123 -6.26 -0.24 -1.48
N GLY A 124 -7.43 -0.47 -2.05
CA GLY A 124 -8.65 -0.87 -1.31
C GLY A 124 -9.55 0.31 -0.90
N VAL A 125 -9.28 1.52 -1.39
CA VAL A 125 -9.91 2.77 -0.97
C VAL A 125 -10.20 3.61 -2.24
N THR A 126 -11.46 3.90 -2.56
CA THR A 126 -11.82 4.86 -3.62
C THR A 126 -11.47 6.30 -3.22
N GLU A 127 -11.43 7.28 -4.14
CA GLU A 127 -11.16 8.70 -3.77
C GLU A 127 -12.08 9.23 -2.66
N ALA A 128 -13.36 8.83 -2.66
CA ALA A 128 -14.29 9.16 -1.58
C ALA A 128 -13.92 8.47 -0.25
N ASP A 129 -13.53 7.19 -0.34
CA ASP A 129 -13.05 6.43 0.81
C ASP A 129 -11.70 6.97 1.33
N ILE A 130 -10.88 7.65 0.52
CA ILE A 130 -9.65 8.30 0.99
C ILE A 130 -10.03 9.42 1.96
N HIS A 131 -11.09 10.18 1.67
CA HIS A 131 -11.56 11.22 2.59
C HIS A 131 -12.11 10.66 3.90
N GLU A 132 -12.66 9.43 3.90
CA GLU A 132 -13.30 8.81 5.07
C GLU A 132 -12.37 7.86 5.87
N HIS A 133 -11.53 7.09 5.18
CA HIS A 133 -10.56 6.12 5.73
C HIS A 133 -9.13 6.65 5.87
N SER A 134 -8.73 7.76 5.23
CA SER A 134 -7.44 8.44 5.48
C SER A 134 -7.55 9.52 6.55
N SER A 135 -8.22 9.21 7.67
CA SER A 135 -8.08 10.09 8.83
C SER A 135 -6.60 10.18 9.20
N LEU A 136 -6.13 11.38 9.54
CA LEU A 136 -4.74 11.64 9.91
C LEU A 136 -4.22 10.61 10.94
N ALA A 137 -5.08 10.20 11.87
CA ALA A 137 -4.77 9.18 12.86
C ALA A 137 -4.48 7.79 12.25
N VAL A 138 -5.24 7.35 11.24
CA VAL A 138 -5.01 6.05 10.56
C VAL A 138 -3.67 6.06 9.83
N CYS A 139 -3.38 7.12 9.07
CA CYS A 139 -2.11 7.25 8.35
C CYS A 139 -0.93 7.26 9.33
N LEU A 140 -0.98 8.08 10.38
CA LEU A 140 0.10 8.17 11.36
C LEU A 140 0.27 6.88 12.17
N SER A 141 -0.82 6.17 12.47
CA SER A 141 -0.77 4.85 13.10
C SER A 141 -0.12 3.80 12.18
N ALA A 142 -0.37 3.87 10.88
CA ALA A 142 0.28 3.00 9.89
C ALA A 142 1.79 3.30 9.77
N VAL A 143 2.18 4.59 9.77
CA VAL A 143 3.59 5.02 9.81
C VAL A 143 4.28 4.50 11.08
N ALA A 144 3.63 4.64 12.24
CA ALA A 144 4.20 4.20 13.53
C ALA A 144 4.47 2.69 13.57
N ARG A 145 3.65 1.87 12.89
CA ARG A 145 3.84 0.40 12.78
C ARG A 145 4.85 -0.02 11.71
N SER A 146 5.40 0.92 10.94
CA SER A 146 6.31 0.61 9.83
C SER A 146 7.78 0.59 10.28
N HIS A 147 8.51 -0.40 9.74
CA HIS A 147 9.94 -0.58 10.00
C HIS A 147 10.76 0.35 9.11
N MET A 148 10.32 0.50 7.86
CA MET A 148 10.96 1.32 6.85
C MET A 148 9.98 2.34 6.28
N PHE A 149 10.49 3.48 5.83
CA PHE A 149 9.72 4.56 5.25
C PHE A 149 10.25 4.88 3.84
N LEU A 150 9.35 5.02 2.88
CA LEU A 150 9.66 5.41 1.51
C LEU A 150 8.85 6.66 1.14
N GLY A 151 9.52 7.79 0.99
CA GLY A 151 8.92 9.06 0.58
C GLY A 151 9.17 9.35 -0.91
N LEU A 152 8.11 9.50 -1.69
CA LEU A 152 8.18 9.93 -3.09
C LEU A 152 7.56 11.32 -3.22
N LEU A 153 8.32 12.31 -3.69
CA LEU A 153 7.83 13.70 -3.84
C LEU A 153 8.00 14.22 -5.26
N GLY A 154 6.89 14.69 -5.83
CA GLY A 154 6.84 15.30 -7.16
C GLY A 154 6.87 16.81 -7.07
N SER A 155 5.98 17.45 -7.83
CA SER A 155 5.83 18.91 -7.86
C SER A 155 4.52 19.37 -7.21
N ARG A 156 3.83 18.46 -6.50
CA ARG A 156 2.68 18.79 -5.65
C ARG A 156 2.97 18.64 -4.17
N TYR A 157 2.31 19.48 -3.38
CA TYR A 157 2.40 19.41 -1.92
C TYR A 157 1.44 18.39 -1.30
N GLY A 158 0.36 18.06 -2.02
CA GLY A 158 -0.63 17.05 -1.63
C GLY A 158 -1.88 17.63 -0.97
N THR A 159 -2.73 16.74 -0.48
CA THR A 159 -4.01 17.08 0.15
C THR A 159 -3.78 17.62 1.55
N ILE A 160 -4.38 18.77 1.86
CA ILE A 160 -4.34 19.35 3.21
C ILE A 160 -5.11 18.44 4.15
N ALA A 161 -4.44 17.96 5.20
CA ALA A 161 -5.07 17.08 6.17
C ALA A 161 -5.93 17.88 7.15
N ALA A 162 -7.12 17.37 7.45
CA ALA A 162 -7.94 17.89 8.53
C ALA A 162 -7.34 17.45 9.86
N VAL A 163 -6.85 18.41 10.65
CA VAL A 163 -6.35 18.15 12.00
C VAL A 163 -7.54 18.06 12.96
N PRO A 164 -7.75 16.93 13.65
CA PRO A 164 -8.82 16.80 14.63
C PRO A 164 -8.64 17.79 15.80
N LYS A 165 -9.75 18.32 16.33
CA LYS A 165 -9.69 19.15 17.55
C LYS A 165 -9.21 18.34 18.76
N GLU A 166 -9.66 17.09 18.83
CA GLU A 166 -9.30 16.13 19.85
C GLU A 166 -8.59 14.95 19.17
N CYS A 167 -7.39 14.62 19.64
CA CYS A 167 -6.65 13.44 19.21
C CYS A 167 -5.94 12.82 20.41
N PRO A 168 -5.53 11.54 20.32
CA PRO A 168 -4.68 10.92 21.33
C PRO A 168 -3.42 11.74 21.61
N MET A 169 -2.90 11.67 22.84
CA MET A 169 -1.74 12.45 23.28
C MET A 169 -0.52 12.27 22.36
N GLU A 170 -0.36 11.07 21.80
CA GLU A 170 0.72 10.70 20.89
C GLU A 170 0.66 11.42 19.55
N LEU A 171 -0.50 12.01 19.20
CA LEU A 171 -0.71 12.76 17.97
C LEU A 171 -0.83 14.27 18.20
N GLU A 172 -0.75 14.77 19.44
CA GLU A 172 -0.93 16.22 19.72
C GLU A 172 0.07 17.11 18.99
N TRP A 173 1.27 16.60 18.66
CA TRP A 173 2.28 17.30 17.88
C TRP A 173 1.76 17.79 16.50
N VAL A 174 0.73 17.15 15.94
CA VAL A 174 0.15 17.58 14.65
C VAL A 174 -0.44 18.99 14.72
N LYS A 175 -0.84 19.44 15.93
CA LYS A 175 -1.40 20.78 16.16
C LYS A 175 -0.33 21.87 16.05
N GLU A 176 0.95 21.53 16.24
CA GLU A 176 2.08 22.47 16.11
C GLU A 176 2.32 22.90 14.65
N TYR A 177 1.93 22.06 13.68
CA TYR A 177 2.10 22.32 12.25
C TYR A 177 1.12 23.35 11.67
N GLY A 178 0.09 23.73 12.42
CA GLY A 178 -0.91 24.72 12.02
C GLY A 178 -1.76 24.30 10.79
N PRO A 179 -2.74 25.14 10.39
CA PRO A 179 -3.58 24.87 9.23
C PRO A 179 -2.75 24.90 7.92
N GLY A 180 -3.18 24.10 6.94
CA GLY A 180 -2.54 24.03 5.62
C GLY A 180 -1.38 23.04 5.52
N THR A 181 -1.22 22.13 6.48
CA THR A 181 -0.24 21.04 6.40
C THR A 181 -0.82 19.84 5.66
N SER A 182 -0.05 19.29 4.72
CA SER A 182 -0.53 18.15 3.92
C SER A 182 -0.40 16.83 4.67
N MET A 183 -1.21 15.84 4.29
CA MET A 183 -1.09 14.48 4.80
C MET A 183 0.33 13.95 4.60
N THR A 184 0.89 14.16 3.41
CA THR A 184 2.26 13.76 3.06
C THR A 184 3.31 14.40 3.97
N GLU A 185 3.17 15.69 4.32
CA GLU A 185 4.10 16.31 5.26
C GLU A 185 4.00 15.70 6.66
N PHE A 186 2.79 15.41 7.14
CA PHE A 186 2.60 14.74 8.43
C PHE A 186 3.21 13.33 8.46
N GLU A 187 3.00 12.55 7.39
CA GLU A 187 3.59 11.22 7.24
C GLU A 187 5.13 11.29 7.24
N ILE A 188 5.71 12.22 6.49
CA ILE A 188 7.16 12.41 6.41
C ILE A 188 7.73 12.86 7.76
N HIS A 189 7.02 13.71 8.49
CA HIS A 189 7.45 14.10 9.83
C HIS A 189 7.49 12.87 10.76
N ALA A 190 6.40 12.13 10.86
CA ALA A 190 6.32 10.96 11.74
C ALA A 190 7.26 9.81 11.31
N GLY A 191 7.46 9.64 10.00
CA GLY A 191 8.23 8.54 9.43
C GLY A 191 9.73 8.79 9.35
N SER A 192 10.17 10.05 9.49
CA SER A 192 11.58 10.43 9.34
C SER A 192 11.96 11.63 10.19
N LEU A 193 11.32 12.80 10.02
CA LEU A 193 11.87 14.05 10.55
C LEU A 193 11.72 14.23 12.08
N ALA A 194 10.81 13.51 12.72
CA ALA A 194 10.61 13.56 14.17
C ALA A 194 11.78 12.92 14.94
N ASP A 195 12.39 11.87 14.37
CA ASP A 195 13.59 11.22 14.92
C ASP A 195 14.52 10.76 13.78
N PRO A 196 15.29 11.71 13.19
CA PRO A 196 16.17 11.41 12.05
C PRO A 196 17.26 10.39 12.40
N THR A 197 17.69 10.36 13.66
CA THR A 197 18.72 9.44 14.15
C THR A 197 18.21 8.00 14.19
N GLN A 198 17.01 7.77 14.69
CA GLN A 198 16.41 6.43 14.77
C GLN A 198 15.97 5.91 13.38
N ARG A 199 15.65 6.83 12.46
CA ARG A 199 15.25 6.51 11.08
C ARG A 199 16.40 6.49 10.08
N SER A 200 17.63 6.78 10.52
CA SER A 200 18.83 6.68 9.69
C SER A 200 18.99 5.27 9.13
N GLY A 201 19.16 5.16 7.81
CA GLY A 201 19.22 3.89 7.07
C GLY A 201 17.88 3.14 6.96
N ARG A 202 16.77 3.70 7.46
CA ARG A 202 15.43 3.10 7.41
C ARG A 202 14.40 3.96 6.68
N ALA A 203 14.72 5.21 6.39
CA ALA A 203 13.90 6.09 5.56
C ALA A 203 14.64 6.45 4.26
N PHE A 204 13.93 6.33 3.14
CA PHE A 204 14.43 6.58 1.79
C PHE A 204 13.55 7.62 1.12
N PHE A 205 14.15 8.59 0.44
CA PHE A 205 13.44 9.66 -0.24
C PHE A 205 13.85 9.75 -1.70
N TYR A 206 12.86 9.88 -2.59
CA TYR A 206 13.09 10.06 -4.02
C TYR A 206 12.27 11.26 -4.49
N PHE A 207 12.96 12.22 -5.10
CA PHE A 207 12.32 13.38 -5.71
C PHE A 207 12.28 13.19 -7.21
N ARG A 208 11.10 13.40 -7.80
CA ARG A 208 11.00 13.39 -9.26
C ARG A 208 11.86 14.50 -9.84
N ASP A 209 12.62 14.15 -10.87
CA ASP A 209 13.30 15.11 -11.72
C ASP A 209 12.26 15.91 -12.53
N GLU A 210 12.31 17.23 -12.41
CA GLU A 210 11.38 18.13 -13.09
C GLU A 210 11.54 18.09 -14.62
N ALA A 211 12.68 17.61 -15.13
CA ALA A 211 12.89 17.39 -16.57
C ALA A 211 11.82 16.45 -17.17
N LEU A 212 11.24 15.53 -16.40
CA LEU A 212 10.14 14.66 -16.83
C LEU A 212 8.93 15.47 -17.36
N LEU A 213 8.71 16.69 -16.83
CA LEU A 213 7.57 17.53 -17.22
C LEU A 213 7.64 18.00 -18.68
N GLU A 214 8.83 17.98 -19.28
CA GLU A 214 9.01 18.29 -20.70
C GLU A 214 8.32 17.25 -21.58
N ASP A 215 8.39 15.97 -21.17
CA ASP A 215 7.81 14.82 -21.88
C ASP A 215 6.31 14.61 -21.59
N VAL A 216 5.77 15.24 -20.54
CA VAL A 216 4.34 15.14 -20.21
C VAL A 216 3.51 15.95 -21.21
N PRO A 217 2.55 15.33 -21.93
CA PRO A 217 1.65 16.05 -22.84
C PRO A 217 0.90 17.17 -22.11
N GLY A 218 0.72 18.30 -22.79
CA GLY A 218 0.23 19.54 -22.18
C GLY A 218 -1.09 19.39 -21.41
N GLU A 219 -1.99 18.52 -21.86
CA GLU A 219 -3.27 18.24 -21.21
C GLU A 219 -3.14 17.56 -19.83
N PHE A 220 -2.06 16.81 -19.60
CA PHE A 220 -1.81 16.09 -18.34
C PHE A 220 -0.92 16.89 -17.38
N ARG A 221 -0.19 17.90 -17.84
CA ARG A 221 0.70 18.72 -16.99
C ARG A 221 0.03 19.28 -15.72
N PRO A 222 -1.24 19.74 -15.74
CA PRO A 222 -1.92 20.21 -14.52
C PRO A 222 -2.06 19.14 -13.43
N LEU A 223 -2.02 17.84 -13.77
CA LEU A 223 -2.00 16.76 -12.79
C LEU A 223 -0.70 16.72 -12.01
N PHE A 224 0.42 17.11 -12.63
CA PHE A 224 1.76 17.03 -12.06
C PHE A 224 2.21 18.30 -11.34
N LEU A 225 1.67 19.45 -11.75
CA LEU A 225 2.07 20.76 -11.23
C LEU A 225 1.11 21.29 -10.18
N GLU A 226 1.67 21.84 -9.11
CA GLU A 226 0.89 22.62 -8.15
C GLU A 226 0.64 24.04 -8.69
N SER A 227 -0.60 24.50 -8.63
CA SER A 227 -0.98 25.85 -9.08
C SER A 227 -0.97 26.90 -7.96
N ASP A 228 -1.03 26.45 -6.71
CA ASP A 228 -1.07 27.29 -5.52
C ASP A 228 0.35 27.68 -5.05
N PRO A 229 0.74 28.97 -5.09
CA PRO A 229 2.08 29.42 -4.70
C PRO A 229 2.43 29.08 -3.25
N ASP A 230 1.47 29.08 -2.33
CA ASP A 230 1.73 28.77 -0.92
C ASP A 230 2.08 27.29 -0.76
N LYS A 231 1.38 26.41 -1.50
CA LYS A 231 1.70 24.98 -1.53
C LYS A 231 3.04 24.69 -2.21
N GLN A 232 3.38 25.40 -3.28
CA GLN A 232 4.69 25.30 -3.93
C GLN A 232 5.82 25.63 -2.94
N GLU A 233 5.69 26.74 -2.20
CA GLU A 233 6.68 27.14 -1.20
C GLU A 233 6.76 26.16 -0.03
N ARG A 234 5.63 25.63 0.44
CA ARG A 234 5.60 24.58 1.47
C ARG A 234 6.30 23.31 1.01
N LEU A 235 6.04 22.84 -0.21
CA LEU A 235 6.73 21.69 -0.80
C LEU A 235 8.24 21.93 -0.89
N ARG A 236 8.66 23.12 -1.34
CA ARG A 236 10.08 23.49 -1.42
C ARG A 236 10.75 23.44 -0.03
N ARG A 237 10.08 23.96 1.00
CA ARG A 237 10.56 23.90 2.40
C ARG A 237 10.63 22.46 2.89
N LEU A 238 9.64 21.63 2.60
CA LEU A 238 9.62 20.22 2.97
C LEU A 238 10.78 19.45 2.34
N LYS A 239 10.97 19.55 1.02
CA LYS A 239 12.12 18.95 0.31
C LYS A 239 13.45 19.40 0.93
N THR A 240 13.58 20.70 1.23
CA THR A 240 14.79 21.25 1.86
C THR A 240 15.03 20.66 3.26
N ARG A 241 13.98 20.48 4.06
CA ARG A 241 14.08 19.88 5.40
C ARG A 241 14.52 18.42 5.34
N ILE A 242 13.97 17.64 4.41
CA ILE A 242 14.35 16.24 4.18
C ILE A 242 15.84 16.12 3.86
N VAL A 243 16.33 16.93 2.91
CA VAL A 243 17.77 16.92 2.54
C VAL A 243 18.64 17.33 3.72
N ARG A 244 18.24 18.36 4.48
CA ARG A 244 18.98 18.83 5.66
C ARG A 244 19.01 17.81 6.80
N SER A 245 18.05 16.90 6.88
CA SER A 245 18.04 15.81 7.86
C SER A 245 18.97 14.64 7.50
N GLY A 246 19.66 14.69 6.35
CA GLY A 246 20.64 13.68 5.95
C GLY A 246 20.09 12.59 5.04
N HIS A 247 18.97 12.85 4.36
CA HIS A 247 18.38 11.99 3.33
C HIS A 247 18.65 12.49 1.92
#